data_AF-A0A8T5U2N1-F1
#
_entry.id   AF-A0A8T5U2N1-F1
#
_cell.length_a   1.000
_cell.length_b   1.000
_cell.length_c   1.000
_cell.angle_alpha   90.00
_cell.angle_beta   90.00
_cell.angle_gamma   90.00
#
_symmetry.space_group_name_H-M   'P 1'
#
loop_
_entity.id
_entity.type
_entity.pdbx_description
1 polymer ?
#
loop_
_entity_poly.entity_id
_entity_poly.type
_entity_poly.pdbx_seq_one_letter_code
_entity_poly.pdbx_strand_id
1 'polypeptide(L)'
;MNENLNSQKNCPVCGKENKLESKFCKFCGGDMVASDFQPFEISQTMIFRIGCYSSCCIIFMVLLVYFSLVVLPEFDGPIPAITAGLLLPLLGGVSVIALIYLLVIYRNAGSRRIFSISPKSIKIVVPKEPICEAEWSKFDNIEVEKLAGDHNSTNYRFYFTSHGVVYREVLIRGSMDFSGINCRTIVSRLQHYAEKMNKQFIGGKRRKI
;
A
#
# COMPACT_ATOMS: atom_id res chain seq x y z
N MET A 1 -30.05 -35.40 22.58
CA MET A 1 -28.79 -36.14 22.33
C MET A 1 -27.67 -35.11 22.31
N ASN A 2 -26.84 -35.09 23.35
CA ASN A 2 -25.72 -34.16 23.49
C ASN A 2 -24.49 -34.80 22.86
N GLU A 3 -24.16 -34.42 21.63
CA GLU A 3 -22.83 -34.66 21.09
C GLU A 3 -21.84 -33.75 21.83
N ASN A 4 -21.25 -34.27 22.91
CA ASN A 4 -19.99 -33.79 23.44
C ASN A 4 -18.90 -34.03 22.39
N LEU A 5 -18.80 -33.12 21.42
CA LEU A 5 -17.63 -32.99 20.57
C LEU A 5 -16.47 -32.56 21.46
N ASN A 6 -15.78 -33.56 22.01
CA ASN A 6 -14.51 -33.45 22.72
C ASN A 6 -13.45 -32.99 21.73
N SER A 7 -13.56 -31.73 21.33
CA SER A 7 -12.67 -31.08 20.39
C SER A 7 -11.34 -30.85 21.12
N GLN A 8 -10.29 -31.41 20.57
CA GLN A 8 -8.94 -31.34 21.09
C GLN A 8 -8.05 -30.68 20.04
N LYS A 9 -7.07 -29.89 20.48
CA LYS A 9 -6.04 -29.33 19.60
C LYS A 9 -4.65 -29.62 20.15
N ASN A 10 -3.71 -29.86 19.23
CA ASN A 10 -2.33 -30.12 19.57
C ASN A 10 -1.59 -28.80 19.82
N CYS A 11 -0.76 -28.78 20.86
CA CYS A 11 0.09 -27.64 21.13
C CYS A 11 1.12 -27.46 20.01
N PRO A 12 1.25 -26.25 19.41
CA PRO A 12 2.25 -26.01 18.36
C PRO A 12 3.70 -26.04 18.86
N VAL A 13 3.92 -25.91 20.17
CA VAL A 13 5.27 -25.87 20.79
C VAL A 13 5.76 -27.27 21.13
N CYS A 14 4.92 -28.12 21.72
CA CYS A 14 5.34 -29.44 22.22
C CYS A 14 4.57 -30.63 21.62
N GLY A 15 3.62 -30.39 20.73
CA GLY A 15 2.83 -31.42 20.05
C GLY A 15 1.76 -32.12 20.89
N LYS A 16 1.70 -31.89 22.22
CA LYS A 16 0.76 -32.58 23.12
C LYS A 16 -0.67 -32.04 23.01
N GLU A 17 -1.64 -32.94 23.19
CA GLU A 17 -3.07 -32.65 23.16
C GLU A 17 -3.53 -31.76 24.32
N ASN A 18 -4.41 -30.82 23.99
CA ASN A 18 -5.06 -29.91 24.91
C ASN A 18 -6.54 -29.75 24.60
N LYS A 19 -7.30 -29.26 25.58
CA LYS A 19 -8.71 -28.89 25.39
C LYS A 19 -8.81 -27.77 24.36
N LEU A 20 -9.80 -27.80 23.46
CA LEU A 20 -9.95 -26.74 22.44
C LEU A 20 -9.95 -25.33 23.04
N GLU A 21 -10.55 -25.18 24.22
CA GLU A 21 -10.76 -23.90 24.91
C GLU A 21 -9.54 -23.44 25.72
N SER A 22 -8.50 -24.27 25.84
CA SER A 22 -7.33 -23.91 26.66
C SER A 22 -6.47 -22.86 25.97
N LYS A 23 -6.24 -21.74 26.68
CA LYS A 23 -5.41 -20.61 26.22
C LYS A 23 -3.91 -20.90 26.31
N PHE A 24 -3.51 -21.79 27.21
CA PHE A 24 -2.11 -22.20 27.42
C PHE A 24 -2.01 -23.72 27.42
N CYS A 25 -0.87 -24.22 26.95
CA CYS A 25 -0.60 -25.64 26.97
C CYS A 25 -0.34 -26.11 28.40
N LYS A 26 -1.13 -27.08 28.87
CA LYS A 26 -0.98 -27.65 30.22
C LYS A 26 0.38 -28.31 30.49
N PHE A 27 1.15 -28.60 29.45
CA PHE A 27 2.43 -29.31 29.57
C PHE A 27 3.66 -28.42 29.43
N CYS A 28 3.65 -27.44 28.52
CA CYS A 28 4.81 -26.58 28.28
C CYS A 28 4.57 -25.09 28.56
N GLY A 29 3.34 -24.71 28.93
CA GLY A 29 2.95 -23.31 29.13
C GLY A 29 2.85 -22.48 27.84
N GLY A 30 3.10 -23.08 26.68
CA GLY A 30 3.03 -22.38 25.39
C GLY A 30 1.64 -21.81 25.11
N ASP A 31 1.58 -20.59 24.59
CA ASP A 31 0.35 -19.90 24.23
C ASP A 31 -0.36 -20.62 23.06
N MET A 32 -1.58 -21.06 23.32
CA MET A 32 -2.45 -21.79 22.38
C MET A 32 -3.43 -20.86 21.66
N VAL A 33 -3.52 -19.59 22.06
CA VAL A 33 -4.30 -18.55 21.37
C VAL A 33 -3.51 -18.06 20.15
N ALA A 34 -2.19 -18.04 20.26
CA ALA A 34 -1.27 -17.73 19.16
C ALA A 34 -1.43 -18.67 17.94
N SER A 35 -1.93 -19.90 18.13
CA SER A 35 -2.15 -20.85 17.02
C SER A 35 -3.43 -20.61 16.22
N ASP A 36 -4.40 -19.87 16.76
CA ASP A 36 -5.67 -19.59 16.07
C ASP A 36 -5.56 -18.38 15.12
N PHE A 37 -4.36 -17.81 15.01
CA PHE A 37 -4.07 -16.72 14.08
C PHE A 37 -3.84 -17.26 12.68
N GLN A 38 -4.88 -17.16 11.85
CA GLN A 38 -4.74 -17.36 10.42
C GLN A 38 -3.90 -16.22 9.83
N PRO A 39 -2.71 -16.49 9.26
CA PRO A 39 -1.86 -15.45 8.70
C PRO A 39 -2.65 -14.67 7.64
N PHE A 40 -2.51 -13.36 7.67
CA PHE A 40 -3.19 -12.47 6.74
C PHE A 40 -2.18 -11.92 5.76
N GLU A 41 -2.41 -12.08 4.46
CA GLU A 41 -1.58 -11.51 3.41
C GLU A 41 -2.44 -10.77 2.38
N ILE A 42 -2.06 -9.53 2.08
CA ILE A 42 -2.51 -8.81 0.90
C ILE A 42 -1.30 -8.69 -0.02
N SER A 43 -1.42 -9.28 -1.21
CA SER A 43 -0.48 -9.09 -2.29
C SER A 43 -1.18 -8.32 -3.42
N GLN A 44 -0.63 -7.18 -3.80
CA GLN A 44 -1.11 -6.42 -4.95
C GLN A 44 0.03 -6.12 -5.91
N THR A 45 -0.24 -6.35 -7.18
CA THR A 45 0.46 -5.67 -8.26
C THR A 45 -0.44 -4.54 -8.73
N MET A 46 0.12 -3.34 -8.85
CA MET A 46 -0.63 -2.23 -9.44
C MET A 46 -0.72 -2.49 -10.93
N ILE A 47 -1.80 -3.12 -11.36
CA ILE A 47 -2.15 -3.21 -12.77
C ILE A 47 -2.61 -1.83 -13.16
N PHE A 48 -1.65 -1.03 -13.63
CA PHE A 48 -1.94 0.30 -14.10
C PHE A 48 -2.85 0.16 -15.32
N ARG A 49 -4.03 0.79 -15.29
CA ARG A 49 -4.86 1.00 -16.48
C ARG A 49 -4.17 2.02 -17.39
N ILE A 50 -3.02 1.64 -17.96
CA ILE A 50 -2.18 2.49 -18.85
C ILE A 50 -2.99 2.79 -20.10
N GLY A 51 -3.91 1.89 -20.43
CA GLY A 51 -4.72 1.93 -21.62
C GLY A 51 -5.45 3.24 -21.86
N CYS A 52 -5.85 4.02 -20.83
CA CYS A 52 -6.55 5.28 -21.08
C CYS A 52 -5.60 6.46 -21.26
N TYR A 53 -4.71 6.73 -20.30
CA TYR A 53 -3.82 7.89 -20.40
C TYR A 53 -2.76 7.77 -21.49
N SER A 54 -2.14 6.59 -21.63
CA SER A 54 -1.13 6.39 -22.68
C SER A 54 -1.75 6.44 -24.06
N SER A 55 -2.94 5.85 -24.26
CA SER A 55 -3.62 5.96 -25.56
C SER A 55 -4.03 7.39 -25.86
N CYS A 56 -4.56 8.15 -24.89
CA CYS A 56 -4.87 9.57 -25.08
C CYS A 56 -3.61 10.39 -25.42
N CYS A 57 -2.47 10.15 -24.76
CA CYS A 57 -1.22 10.81 -25.09
C CYS A 57 -0.72 10.45 -26.49
N ILE A 58 -0.75 9.18 -26.87
CA ILE A 58 -0.35 8.73 -28.21
C ILE A 58 -1.28 9.35 -29.27
N ILE A 59 -2.60 9.29 -29.08
CA ILE A 59 -3.59 9.89 -29.97
C ILE A 59 -3.35 11.39 -30.08
N PHE A 60 -3.13 12.09 -28.96
CA PHE A 60 -2.85 13.52 -28.95
C PHE A 60 -1.57 13.85 -29.72
N MET A 61 -0.51 13.07 -29.55
CA MET A 61 0.74 13.25 -30.31
C MET A 61 0.54 12.99 -31.80
N VAL A 62 -0.23 11.97 -32.18
CA VAL A 62 -0.60 11.69 -33.58
C VAL A 62 -1.41 12.84 -34.18
N LEU A 63 -2.40 13.36 -33.43
CA LEU A 63 -3.21 14.49 -33.85
C LEU A 63 -2.38 15.79 -34.00
N LEU A 64 -1.44 16.04 -33.09
CA LEU A 64 -0.52 17.17 -33.21
C LEU A 64 0.35 17.06 -34.46
N VAL A 65 0.90 15.87 -34.75
CA VAL A 65 1.69 15.64 -35.96
C VAL A 65 0.83 15.80 -37.22
N TYR A 66 -0.39 15.24 -37.22
CA TYR A 66 -1.34 15.37 -38.33
C TYR A 66 -1.71 16.83 -38.60
N PHE A 67 -2.09 17.57 -37.56
CA PHE A 67 -2.41 19.00 -37.67
C PHE A 67 -1.23 19.78 -38.24
N SER A 68 0.00 19.42 -37.84
CA SER A 68 1.20 20.09 -38.31
C SER A 68 1.51 19.84 -39.77
N LEU A 69 1.32 18.61 -40.24
CA LEU A 69 1.68 18.21 -41.60
C LEU A 69 0.58 18.47 -42.62
N VAL A 70 -0.68 18.49 -42.20
CA VAL A 70 -1.83 18.55 -43.12
C VAL A 70 -2.55 19.90 -43.03
N VAL A 71 -2.77 20.43 -41.82
CA VAL A 71 -3.62 21.62 -41.62
C VAL A 71 -2.80 22.91 -41.73
N LEU A 72 -1.60 22.95 -41.15
CA LEU A 72 -0.76 24.15 -41.19
C LEU A 72 -0.34 24.63 -42.59
N PRO A 73 -0.02 23.75 -43.56
CA PRO A 73 0.38 24.20 -44.90
C PRO A 73 -0.71 24.93 -45.68
N GLU A 74 -1.99 24.79 -45.28
CA GLU A 74 -3.11 25.47 -45.95
C GLU A 74 -3.24 26.95 -45.55
N PHE A 75 -2.54 27.39 -44.50
CA PHE A 75 -2.56 28.78 -44.07
C PHE A 75 -1.48 29.59 -44.79
N ASP A 76 -1.84 30.20 -45.90
CA ASP A 76 -0.97 31.14 -46.61
C ASP A 76 -0.76 32.42 -45.78
N GLY A 77 0.43 32.57 -45.21
CA GLY A 77 0.86 33.80 -44.56
C GLY A 77 2.03 33.64 -43.59
N PRO A 78 2.79 34.71 -43.32
CA PRO A 78 3.95 34.66 -42.42
C PRO A 78 3.55 34.47 -40.94
N ILE A 79 2.39 34.98 -40.53
CA ILE A 79 1.94 34.92 -39.13
C ILE A 79 1.58 33.48 -38.69
N PRO A 80 0.79 32.70 -39.46
CA PRO A 80 0.51 31.30 -39.15
C PRO A 80 1.77 30.44 -39.06
N ALA A 81 2.74 30.63 -39.96
CA ALA A 81 4.00 29.89 -39.97
C ALA A 81 4.85 30.15 -38.71
N ILE A 82 5.00 31.41 -38.31
CA ILE A 82 5.73 31.78 -37.09
C ILE A 82 5.01 31.24 -35.85
N THR A 83 3.68 31.39 -35.82
CA THR A 83 2.86 30.92 -34.68
C THR A 83 2.97 29.42 -34.53
N ALA A 84 2.86 28.66 -35.62
CA ALA A 84 3.04 27.22 -35.61
C ALA A 84 4.44 26.79 -35.18
N GLY A 85 5.49 27.43 -35.72
CA GLY A 85 6.88 27.14 -35.39
C GLY A 85 7.21 27.31 -33.90
N LEU A 86 6.50 28.20 -33.20
CA LEU A 86 6.65 28.41 -31.76
C LEU A 86 5.72 27.54 -30.91
N LEU A 87 4.45 27.41 -31.31
CA LEU A 87 3.44 26.72 -30.51
C LEU A 87 3.66 25.20 -30.48
N LEU A 88 4.10 24.62 -31.61
CA LEU A 88 4.27 23.19 -31.77
C LEU A 88 5.36 22.60 -30.85
N PRO A 89 6.59 23.15 -30.80
CA PRO A 89 7.61 22.65 -29.87
C PRO A 89 7.23 22.90 -28.41
N LEU A 90 6.45 23.94 -28.12
CA LEU A 90 5.99 24.22 -26.76
C LEU A 90 4.96 23.17 -26.30
N LEU A 91 3.92 22.91 -27.09
CA LEU A 91 2.90 21.89 -26.79
C LEU A 91 3.48 20.47 -26.83
N GLY A 92 4.31 20.18 -27.84
CA GLY A 92 5.01 18.90 -27.96
C GLY A 92 5.98 18.68 -26.80
N GLY A 93 6.77 19.70 -26.45
CA GLY A 93 7.71 19.66 -25.33
C GLY A 93 7.03 19.41 -23.99
N VAL A 94 5.95 20.15 -23.68
CA VAL A 94 5.16 19.94 -22.45
C VAL A 94 4.57 18.53 -22.41
N SER A 95 4.09 18.02 -23.54
CA SER A 95 3.53 16.67 -23.64
C SER A 95 4.58 15.58 -23.43
N VAL A 96 5.78 15.75 -23.98
CA VAL A 96 6.91 14.82 -23.76
C VAL A 96 7.38 14.87 -22.30
N ILE A 97 7.51 16.06 -21.70
CA ILE A 97 7.88 16.20 -20.29
C ILE A 97 6.82 15.52 -19.40
N ALA A 98 5.53 15.72 -19.68
CA ALA A 98 4.45 15.06 -18.96
C ALA A 98 4.53 13.53 -19.10
N LEU A 99 4.80 13.01 -20.31
CA LEU A 99 4.97 11.59 -20.54
C LEU A 99 6.17 11.01 -19.76
N ILE A 100 7.32 11.69 -19.80
CA ILE A 100 8.51 11.29 -19.03
C ILE A 100 8.21 11.28 -17.54
N TYR A 101 7.54 12.32 -17.04
CA TYR A 101 7.15 12.41 -15.63
C TYR A 101 6.24 11.25 -15.22
N LEU A 102 5.24 10.91 -16.04
CA LEU A 102 4.39 9.74 -15.84
C LEU A 102 5.22 8.45 -15.81
N LEU A 103 6.12 8.25 -16.78
CA LEU A 103 7.00 7.08 -16.81
C LEU A 103 7.89 6.97 -15.56
N VAL A 104 8.42 8.09 -15.06
CA VAL A 104 9.27 8.14 -13.85
C VAL A 104 8.46 7.79 -12.59
N ILE A 105 7.26 8.36 -12.45
CA ILE A 105 6.37 8.03 -11.33
C ILE A 105 5.99 6.55 -11.37
N TYR A 106 5.67 6.04 -12.55
CA TYR A 106 5.11 4.70 -12.74
C TYR A 106 6.13 3.61 -13.07
N ARG A 107 7.42 3.93 -13.06
CA ARG A 107 8.50 2.95 -13.27
C ARG A 107 8.38 1.70 -12.39
N ASN A 108 7.75 1.84 -11.22
CA ASN A 108 7.54 0.75 -10.26
C ASN A 108 6.09 0.25 -10.18
N ALA A 109 5.23 0.55 -11.16
CA ALA A 109 3.84 0.08 -11.15
C ALA A 109 3.77 -1.45 -11.11
N GLY A 110 4.61 -2.14 -11.88
CA GLY A 110 4.68 -3.61 -11.95
C GLY A 110 5.29 -4.29 -10.72
N SER A 111 5.87 -3.56 -9.78
CA SER A 111 6.46 -4.15 -8.58
C SER A 111 5.40 -4.74 -7.66
N ARG A 112 5.61 -5.97 -7.18
CA ARG A 112 4.73 -6.62 -6.22
C ARG A 112 4.82 -5.91 -4.87
N ARG A 113 3.67 -5.64 -4.27
CA ARG A 113 3.52 -5.04 -2.94
C ARG A 113 2.88 -6.06 -2.04
N ILE A 114 3.45 -6.24 -0.86
CA ILE A 114 3.04 -7.29 0.07
C ILE A 114 2.86 -6.66 1.43
N PHE A 115 1.69 -6.86 2.01
CA PHE A 115 1.45 -6.64 3.42
C PHE A 115 1.09 -7.99 4.01
N SER A 116 1.86 -8.49 4.96
CA SER A 116 1.51 -9.70 5.69
C SER A 116 1.64 -9.52 7.20
N ILE A 117 0.70 -10.12 7.91
CA ILE A 117 0.72 -10.21 9.37
C ILE A 117 0.69 -11.69 9.74
N SER A 118 1.65 -12.08 10.56
CA SER A 118 1.74 -13.41 11.15
C SER A 118 1.82 -13.29 12.68
N PRO A 119 1.74 -14.42 13.40
CA PRO A 119 1.96 -14.42 14.85
C PRO A 119 3.37 -13.96 15.27
N LYS A 120 4.35 -14.03 14.36
CA LYS A 120 5.76 -13.70 14.64
C LYS A 120 6.07 -12.25 14.32
N SER A 121 5.66 -11.79 13.15
CA SER A 121 6.02 -10.47 12.63
C SER A 121 4.97 -9.90 11.69
N ILE A 122 5.06 -8.59 11.50
CA ILE A 122 4.41 -7.81 10.45
C ILE A 122 5.45 -7.54 9.38
N LYS A 123 5.13 -7.83 8.11
CA LYS A 123 6.00 -7.57 6.97
C LYS A 123 5.30 -6.67 5.96
N ILE A 124 5.97 -5.59 5.59
CA ILE A 124 5.49 -4.60 4.63
C ILE A 124 6.57 -4.42 3.56
N VAL A 125 6.21 -4.73 2.32
CA VAL A 125 7.05 -4.60 1.14
C VAL A 125 6.38 -3.62 0.20
N VAL A 126 6.95 -2.42 0.10
CA VAL A 126 6.54 -1.39 -0.86
C VAL A 126 7.75 -0.94 -1.69
N PRO A 127 7.57 -0.56 -2.97
CA PRO A 127 8.67 -0.10 -3.81
C PRO A 127 9.34 1.15 -3.24
N LYS A 128 10.66 1.28 -3.45
CA LYS A 128 11.51 2.42 -3.07
C LYS A 128 11.79 2.56 -1.56
N GLU A 129 11.04 1.87 -0.70
CA GLU A 129 11.32 1.82 0.74
C GLU A 129 12.06 0.51 1.08
N PRO A 130 12.90 0.50 2.14
CA PRO A 130 13.46 -0.73 2.66
C PRO A 130 12.35 -1.67 3.15
N ILE A 131 12.59 -2.99 3.08
CA ILE A 131 11.65 -3.98 3.59
C ILE A 131 11.45 -3.73 5.09
N CYS A 132 10.20 -3.44 5.48
CA CYS A 132 9.85 -3.33 6.88
C CYS A 132 9.39 -4.68 7.39
N GLU A 133 10.16 -5.25 8.30
CA GLU A 133 9.74 -6.38 9.12
C GLU A 133 9.78 -5.99 10.61
N ALA A 134 8.65 -6.06 11.29
CA ALA A 134 8.51 -5.70 12.71
C ALA A 134 8.02 -6.92 13.50
N GLU A 135 8.86 -7.43 14.39
CA GLU A 135 8.51 -8.51 15.29
C GLU A 135 7.66 -7.99 16.45
N TRP A 136 6.58 -8.69 16.80
CA TRP A 136 5.67 -8.28 17.88
C TRP A 136 6.34 -8.15 19.24
N SER A 137 7.46 -8.84 19.47
CA SER A 137 8.25 -8.76 20.70
C SER A 137 9.07 -7.47 20.85
N LYS A 138 9.27 -6.70 19.76
CA LYS A 138 10.19 -5.55 19.74
C LYS A 138 9.52 -4.19 19.95
N PHE A 139 8.20 -4.16 20.03
CA PHE A 139 7.44 -2.92 20.21
C PHE A 139 6.23 -3.15 21.11
N ASP A 140 5.77 -2.08 21.74
CA ASP A 140 4.66 -2.11 22.70
C ASP A 140 3.42 -1.44 22.11
N ASN A 141 3.63 -0.41 21.27
CA ASN A 141 2.55 0.38 20.68
C ASN A 141 2.71 0.49 19.16
N ILE A 142 1.56 0.58 18.49
CA ILE A 142 1.44 0.90 17.07
C ILE A 142 0.65 2.20 16.96
N GLU A 143 1.28 3.27 16.47
CA GLU A 143 0.60 4.51 16.11
C GLU A 143 0.36 4.54 14.61
N VAL A 144 -0.88 4.79 14.21
CA VAL A 144 -1.28 4.92 12.81
C VAL A 144 -1.78 6.32 12.56
N GLU A 145 -0.96 7.10 11.85
CA GLU A 145 -1.26 8.46 11.46
C GLU A 145 -1.82 8.50 10.04
N LYS A 146 -3.05 8.98 9.88
CA LYS A 146 -3.58 9.31 8.57
C LYS A 146 -3.08 10.70 8.17
N LEU A 147 -2.19 10.76 7.18
CA LEU A 147 -1.63 12.04 6.71
C LEU A 147 -2.72 12.87 6.03
N ALA A 148 -2.91 14.10 6.49
CA ALA A 148 -3.88 15.03 5.94
C ALA A 148 -3.46 15.49 4.53
N GLY A 149 -4.18 15.02 3.51
CA GLY A 149 -4.22 15.59 2.15
C GLY A 149 -5.67 15.84 1.73
N ASP A 150 -5.93 15.92 0.42
CA ASP A 150 -7.30 15.99 -0.14
C ASP A 150 -8.26 14.99 0.55
N HIS A 151 -9.57 15.26 0.50
CA HIS A 151 -10.62 14.48 1.17
C HIS A 151 -10.53 12.95 0.96
N ASN A 152 -9.81 12.49 -0.08
CA ASN A 152 -9.57 11.09 -0.43
C ASN A 152 -8.14 10.59 -0.18
N SER A 153 -7.30 11.33 0.55
CA SER A 153 -5.96 10.88 0.90
C SER A 153 -6.02 9.59 1.71
N THR A 154 -5.40 8.55 1.17
CA THR A 154 -5.28 7.20 1.77
C THR A 154 -3.85 6.94 2.21
N ASN A 155 -3.10 8.01 2.48
CA ASN A 155 -1.73 7.93 2.96
C ASN A 155 -1.74 7.66 4.47
N TYR A 156 -1.06 6.60 4.86
CA TYR A 156 -0.92 6.18 6.25
C TYR A 156 0.55 6.09 6.61
N ARG A 157 0.90 6.60 7.78
CA ARG A 157 2.21 6.44 8.38
C ARG A 157 2.06 5.59 9.63
N PHE A 158 2.85 4.53 9.70
CA PHE A 158 2.85 3.56 10.78
C PHE A 158 4.11 3.76 11.60
N TYR A 159 3.97 3.95 12.90
CA TYR A 159 5.07 3.99 13.85
C TYR A 159 4.95 2.80 14.80
N PHE A 160 5.99 1.99 14.84
CA PHE A 160 6.16 0.92 15.81
C PHE A 160 7.06 1.45 16.93
N THR A 161 6.53 1.60 18.14
CA THR A 161 7.24 2.23 19.26
C THR A 161 7.40 1.27 20.43
N SER A 162 8.54 1.34 21.10
CA SER A 162 8.79 0.66 22.37
C SER A 162 9.28 1.68 23.39
N HIS A 163 8.69 1.69 24.58
CA HIS A 163 9.05 2.64 25.64
C HIS A 163 9.09 4.12 25.17
N GLY A 164 8.20 4.50 24.25
CA GLY A 164 8.13 5.87 23.69
C GLY A 164 9.16 6.17 22.59
N VAL A 165 10.05 5.24 22.24
CA VAL A 165 11.03 5.40 21.15
C VAL A 165 10.51 4.74 19.88
N VAL A 166 10.60 5.44 18.75
CA VAL A 166 10.24 4.87 17.43
C VAL A 166 11.29 3.84 17.01
N TYR A 167 10.92 2.57 17.03
CA TYR A 167 11.75 1.47 16.57
C TYR A 167 11.74 1.37 15.04
N ARG A 168 10.57 1.55 14.43
CA ARG A 168 10.41 1.47 12.98
C ARG A 168 9.28 2.37 12.50
N GLU A 169 9.51 3.00 11.35
CA GLU A 169 8.53 3.84 10.66
C GLU A 169 8.31 3.29 9.25
N VAL A 170 7.04 3.29 8.80
CA VAL A 170 6.70 2.96 7.42
C VAL A 170 5.67 3.94 6.89
N LEU A 171 5.95 4.49 5.73
CA LEU A 171 4.99 5.28 4.96
C LEU A 171 4.33 4.39 3.90
N ILE A 172 3.02 4.22 4.01
CA ILE A 172 2.18 3.65 2.95
C ILE A 172 1.50 4.80 2.21
N ARG A 173 1.95 5.04 0.98
CA ARG A 173 1.40 6.05 0.07
C ARG A 173 0.18 5.50 -0.64
N GLY A 174 -0.93 5.33 0.09
CA GLY A 174 -2.29 5.20 -0.44
C GLY A 174 -2.39 4.63 -1.85
N SER A 175 -3.04 5.37 -2.75
CA SER A 175 -3.26 5.01 -4.16
C SER A 175 -2.02 4.67 -4.99
N MET A 176 -0.80 4.72 -4.44
CA MET A 176 0.42 4.23 -5.09
C MET A 176 0.91 2.88 -4.56
N ASP A 177 0.61 2.57 -3.29
CA ASP A 177 1.05 1.35 -2.62
C ASP A 177 -0.08 0.33 -2.46
N PHE A 178 -1.22 0.73 -1.89
CA PHE A 178 -2.37 -0.16 -1.74
C PHE A 178 -3.65 0.58 -2.11
N SER A 179 -4.63 -0.12 -2.66
CA SER A 179 -5.93 0.51 -2.93
C SER A 179 -6.50 1.09 -1.62
N GLY A 180 -7.31 2.16 -1.71
CA GLY A 180 -7.88 2.78 -0.51
C GLY A 180 -8.69 1.80 0.35
N ILE A 181 -9.33 0.81 -0.28
CA ILE A 181 -10.03 -0.30 0.41
C ILE A 181 -9.01 -1.14 1.17
N ASN A 182 -7.91 -1.53 0.52
CA ASN A 182 -6.90 -2.36 1.16
C ASN A 182 -6.14 -1.64 2.26
N CYS A 183 -5.86 -0.34 2.14
CA CYS A 183 -5.32 0.44 3.26
C CYS A 183 -6.24 0.37 4.49
N ARG A 184 -7.57 0.52 4.31
CA ARG A 184 -8.54 0.39 5.41
C ARG A 184 -8.55 -1.03 6.00
N THR A 185 -8.51 -2.05 5.14
CA THR A 185 -8.42 -3.45 5.56
C THR A 185 -7.13 -3.70 6.35
N ILE A 186 -6.00 -3.17 5.89
CA ILE A 186 -4.69 -3.25 6.57
C ILE A 186 -4.79 -2.67 7.97
N VAL A 187 -5.29 -1.44 8.11
CA VAL A 187 -5.44 -0.76 9.40
C VAL A 187 -6.35 -1.54 10.34
N SER A 188 -7.52 -1.98 9.86
CA SER A 188 -8.47 -2.77 10.65
C SER A 188 -7.89 -4.12 11.10
N ARG A 189 -7.19 -4.83 10.21
CA ARG A 189 -6.52 -6.09 10.55
C ARG A 189 -5.38 -5.86 11.54
N LEU A 190 -4.60 -4.79 11.36
CA LEU A 190 -3.50 -4.46 12.25
C LEU A 190 -4.01 -4.13 13.66
N GLN A 191 -5.10 -3.37 13.78
CA GLN A 191 -5.75 -3.10 15.06
C GLN A 191 -6.20 -4.41 15.75
N HIS A 192 -6.93 -5.25 15.03
CA HIS A 192 -7.40 -6.54 15.57
C HIS A 192 -6.26 -7.43 16.06
N TYR A 193 -5.16 -7.47 15.31
CA TYR A 193 -3.96 -8.21 15.70
C TYR A 193 -3.24 -7.58 16.89
N ALA A 194 -3.17 -6.26 16.97
CA ALA A 194 -2.57 -5.54 18.10
C ALA A 194 -3.34 -5.85 19.40
N GLU A 195 -4.66 -5.79 19.37
CA GLU A 195 -5.52 -6.14 20.52
C GLU A 195 -5.26 -7.57 20.99
N LYS A 196 -5.18 -8.53 20.06
CA LYS A 196 -4.89 -9.93 20.41
C LYS A 196 -3.46 -10.16 20.92
N MET A 197 -2.49 -9.39 20.44
CA MET A 197 -1.09 -9.45 20.88
C MET A 197 -0.82 -8.60 22.13
N ASN A 198 -1.87 -8.06 22.75
CA ASN A 198 -1.80 -7.17 23.91
C ASN A 198 -0.88 -5.95 23.66
N LYS A 199 -1.00 -5.35 22.48
CA LYS A 199 -0.28 -4.13 22.06
C LYS A 199 -1.24 -2.95 22.03
N GLN A 200 -0.75 -1.76 22.38
CA GLN A 200 -1.56 -0.56 22.28
C GLN A 200 -1.69 -0.13 20.82
N PHE A 201 -2.91 0.09 20.35
CA PHE A 201 -3.16 0.60 19.00
C PHE A 201 -3.71 2.03 19.09
N ILE A 202 -2.96 3.01 18.57
CA ILE A 202 -3.35 4.42 18.56
C ILE A 202 -3.72 4.79 17.13
N GLY A 203 -5.01 4.71 16.82
CA GLY A 203 -5.57 5.15 15.54
C GLY A 203 -6.16 6.54 15.65
N GLY A 204 -5.71 7.50 14.83
CA GLY A 204 -6.27 8.85 14.88
C GLY A 204 -5.91 9.73 13.69
N LYS A 205 -6.80 10.68 13.38
CA LYS A 205 -6.41 11.87 12.63
C LYS A 205 -5.67 12.76 13.63
N ARG A 206 -4.35 12.91 13.51
CA ARG A 206 -3.65 13.97 14.25
C ARG A 206 -4.32 15.28 13.88
N ARG A 207 -4.94 15.95 14.85
CA ARG A 207 -5.28 17.37 14.68
C ARG A 207 -3.94 18.07 14.53
N LYS A 208 -3.71 18.76 13.41
CA LYS A 208 -2.57 19.66 13.29
C LYS A 208 -2.64 20.59 14.49
N ILE A 209 -1.65 20.51 15.38
CA ILE A 209 -1.39 21.50 16.42
C ILE A 209 -0.74 22.69 15.72
#